data_AF-A0A6A6SA37-F1
#
_entry.id   AF-A0A6A6SA37-F1
#
_cell.length_a   1.000
_cell.length_b   1.000
_cell.length_c   1.000
_cell.angle_alpha   90.00
_cell.angle_beta   90.00
_cell.angle_gamma   90.00
#
_symmetry.space_group_name_H-M   'P 1'
#
loop_
_entity.id
_entity.type
_entity.pdbx_description
1 polymer ?
#
loop_
_entity_poly.entity_id
_entity_poly.type
_entity_poly.pdbx_seq_one_letter_code
_entity_poly.pdbx_strand_id
1 'polypeptide(L)'
;MTSRSPVSKDPYALAYRYRELMKEKPKRVGERNNTYYENLLANQPDPADDDMDARSRAIRYAKEHYECFYEYKHLNVIVEYLDKKAAKGA
;
A
#
# COMPACT_ATOMS: atom_id res chain seq x y z
N MET A 1 -4.59 13.07 12.18
CA MET A 1 -5.84 12.30 11.99
C MET A 1 -6.38 12.59 10.60
N THR A 2 -5.97 11.81 9.60
CA THR A 2 -6.54 11.89 8.24
C THR A 2 -7.93 11.28 8.28
N SER A 3 -8.96 12.12 8.12
CA SER A 3 -10.33 11.68 7.91
C SER A 3 -10.36 10.81 6.65
N ARG A 4 -10.39 9.48 6.83
CA ARG A 4 -10.38 8.54 5.72
C ARG A 4 -11.74 8.61 5.05
N SER A 5 -11.81 9.28 3.90
CA SER A 5 -13.03 9.36 3.09
C SER A 5 -13.64 7.95 2.90
N PRO A 6 -14.97 7.82 2.82
CA PRO A 6 -15.59 6.52 2.55
C PRO A 6 -14.99 5.88 1.30
N VAL A 7 -14.62 4.60 1.36
CA VAL A 7 -14.03 3.84 0.24
C VAL A 7 -14.89 3.99 -1.02
N SER A 8 -16.21 4.07 -0.85
CA SER A 8 -17.19 4.22 -1.93
C SER A 8 -17.11 5.53 -2.73
N LYS A 9 -16.43 6.58 -2.24
CA LYS A 9 -16.32 7.88 -2.91
C LYS A 9 -14.98 8.14 -3.58
N ASP A 10 -13.98 7.30 -3.35
CA ASP A 10 -12.65 7.49 -3.91
C ASP A 10 -12.46 6.58 -5.14
N PRO A 11 -12.20 7.16 -6.33
CA PRO A 11 -12.06 6.40 -7.57
C PRO A 11 -10.88 5.41 -7.55
N TYR A 12 -9.89 5.61 -6.68
CA TYR A 12 -8.72 4.73 -6.53
C TYR A 12 -8.84 3.78 -5.35
N ALA A 13 -9.94 3.79 -4.59
CA ALA A 13 -10.07 2.99 -3.37
C ALA A 13 -9.87 1.48 -3.60
N LEU A 14 -10.24 0.97 -4.78
CA LEU A 14 -9.98 -0.42 -5.18
C LEU A 14 -8.47 -0.75 -5.17
N ALA A 15 -7.63 0.20 -5.60
CA ALA A 15 -6.20 -0.01 -5.81
C ALA A 15 -5.38 0.10 -4.52
N TYR A 16 -5.72 1.01 -3.59
CA TYR A 16 -4.93 1.28 -2.39
C TYR A 16 -5.62 0.90 -1.06
N ARG A 17 -6.89 0.48 -1.10
CA ARG A 17 -7.66 0.01 0.08
C ARG A 17 -8.36 -1.31 -0.20
N TYR A 18 -7.79 -2.15 -1.06
CA TYR A 18 -8.44 -3.39 -1.53
C TYR A 18 -8.99 -4.24 -0.38
N ARG A 19 -8.21 -4.42 0.69
CA ARG A 19 -8.65 -5.20 1.88
C ARG A 19 -9.82 -4.56 2.62
N GLU A 20 -9.89 -3.24 2.68
CA GLU A 20 -11.00 -2.53 3.32
C GLU A 20 -12.25 -2.56 2.45
N LEU A 21 -12.08 -2.43 1.13
CA LEU A 21 -13.16 -2.63 0.17
C LEU A 21 -13.77 -4.03 0.30
N MET A 22 -12.96 -5.08 0.46
CA MET A 22 -13.46 -6.45 0.65
C MET A 22 -14.22 -6.65 1.98
N LYS A 23 -14.02 -5.77 2.98
CA LYS A 23 -14.84 -5.76 4.20
C LYS A 23 -16.21 -5.12 3.95
N GLU A 24 -16.27 -4.05 3.15
CA GLU A 24 -17.53 -3.37 2.80
C GLU A 24 -18.35 -4.13 1.75
N LYS A 25 -17.67 -4.75 0.78
CA LYS A 25 -18.26 -5.50 -0.32
C LYS A 25 -17.66 -6.92 -0.33
N PRO A 26 -18.10 -7.77 0.62
CA PRO A 26 -17.61 -9.13 0.70
C PRO A 26 -17.95 -9.90 -0.55
N LYS A 27 -17.07 -10.87 -0.84
CA LYS A 27 -17.16 -11.73 -2.01
C LYS A 27 -18.37 -12.65 -1.98
N ARG A 28 -18.72 -13.16 -3.15
CA ARG A 28 -19.63 -14.30 -3.25
C ARG A 28 -18.95 -15.59 -2.79
N VAL A 29 -19.74 -16.57 -2.39
CA VAL A 29 -19.24 -17.90 -2.03
C VAL A 29 -18.46 -18.48 -3.23
N GLY A 30 -17.22 -18.91 -2.98
CA GLY A 30 -16.33 -19.50 -4.01
C GLY A 30 -15.50 -18.50 -4.81
N GLU A 31 -15.72 -17.20 -4.66
CA GLU A 31 -14.95 -16.18 -5.36
C GLU A 31 -13.58 -15.92 -4.69
N ARG A 32 -12.52 -15.86 -5.50
CA ARG A 32 -11.15 -15.57 -5.03
C ARG A 32 -10.88 -14.08 -5.00
N ASN A 33 -9.98 -13.66 -4.10
CA ASN A 33 -9.47 -12.30 -4.14
C ASN A 33 -8.62 -12.11 -5.40
N ASN A 34 -8.51 -10.86 -5.85
CA ASN A 34 -7.59 -10.52 -6.92
C ASN A 34 -6.16 -10.50 -6.36
N THR A 35 -5.40 -11.53 -6.70
CA THR A 35 -4.02 -11.75 -6.22
C THR A 35 -3.10 -10.58 -6.52
N TYR A 36 -3.30 -9.87 -7.63
CA TYR A 36 -2.50 -8.68 -7.95
C TYR A 36 -2.69 -7.60 -6.89
N TYR A 37 -3.92 -7.23 -6.57
CA TYR A 37 -4.20 -6.24 -5.53
C TYR A 37 -3.77 -6.71 -4.14
N GLU A 38 -3.85 -8.01 -3.84
CA GLU A 38 -3.35 -8.55 -2.56
C GLU A 38 -1.84 -8.38 -2.36
N ASN A 39 -1.08 -8.38 -3.46
CA ASN A 39 0.38 -8.29 -3.43
C ASN A 39 0.90 -6.85 -3.49
N LEU A 40 0.05 -5.87 -3.80
CA LEU A 40 0.45 -4.47 -3.76
C LEU A 40 0.78 -4.03 -2.33
N LEU A 41 1.87 -3.28 -2.21
CA LEU A 41 2.33 -2.72 -0.93
C LEU A 41 1.32 -1.69 -0.38
N ALA A 42 0.68 -0.90 -1.26
CA ALA A 42 -0.34 0.08 -0.88
C ALA A 42 -1.54 -0.56 -0.16
N ASN A 43 -1.87 -1.81 -0.50
CA ASN A 43 -2.97 -2.57 0.09
C ASN A 43 -2.63 -3.28 1.40
N GLN A 44 -1.38 -3.21 1.85
CA GLN A 44 -0.99 -3.78 3.13
C GLN A 44 -1.47 -2.90 4.29
N PRO A 45 -1.54 -3.45 5.52
CA PRO A 45 -1.85 -2.68 6.71
C PRO A 45 -0.87 -1.51 6.87
N ASP A 46 -1.36 -0.41 7.43
CA ASP A 46 -0.52 0.73 7.77
C ASP A 46 0.51 0.27 8.84
N PRO A 47 1.83 0.38 8.57
CA PRO A 47 2.86 0.07 9.56
C PRO A 47 2.94 1.19 10.62
N ALA A 48 3.66 0.96 11.71
CA ALA A 48 3.88 2.02 12.69
C ALA A 48 4.80 3.12 12.13
N ASP A 49 4.63 4.35 12.60
CA ASP A 49 5.39 5.50 12.08
C ASP A 49 6.88 5.45 12.48
N ASP A 50 7.22 4.73 13.54
CA ASP A 50 8.57 4.51 14.03
C ASP A 50 9.24 3.23 13.47
N ASP A 51 8.51 2.41 12.70
CA ASP A 51 9.06 1.20 12.10
C ASP A 51 10.03 1.52 10.95
N MET A 52 11.34 1.45 11.24
CA MET A 52 12.41 1.77 10.29
C MET A 52 12.82 0.57 9.41
N ASP A 53 12.17 -0.58 9.52
CA ASP A 53 12.48 -1.73 8.69
C ASP A 53 12.15 -1.49 7.20
N ALA A 54 12.84 -2.20 6.33
CA ALA A 54 12.72 -2.10 4.88
C ALA A 54 11.27 -2.21 4.38
N ARG A 55 10.49 -3.13 4.98
CA ARG A 55 9.12 -3.39 4.56
C ARG A 55 8.20 -2.25 4.98
N SER A 56 8.29 -1.79 6.23
CA SER A 56 7.47 -0.70 6.74
C SER A 56 7.73 0.61 6.00
N ARG A 57 9.00 0.92 5.71
CA ARG A 57 9.38 2.08 4.88
C ARG A 57 8.80 2.00 3.47
N ALA A 58 8.91 0.84 2.82
CA ALA A 58 8.37 0.65 1.47
C ALA A 58 6.84 0.68 1.41
N ILE A 59 6.14 0.15 2.43
CA ILE A 59 4.68 0.24 2.52
C ILE A 59 4.24 1.70 2.68
N ARG A 60 4.89 2.48 3.55
CA ARG A 60 4.60 3.92 3.70
C ARG A 60 4.77 4.66 2.38
N TYR A 61 5.91 4.44 1.71
CA TYR A 61 6.16 5.02 0.41
C TYR A 61 5.10 4.65 -0.64
N ALA A 62 4.73 3.36 -0.72
CA ALA A 62 3.70 2.90 -1.66
C ALA A 62 2.30 3.47 -1.36
N LYS A 63 2.00 3.83 -0.11
CA LYS A 63 0.74 4.47 0.27
C LYS A 63 0.70 5.96 -0.10
N GLU A 64 1.85 6.64 -0.04
CA GLU A 64 2.00 8.01 -0.54
C GLU A 64 1.99 8.08 -2.08
N HIS A 65 2.42 7.00 -2.74
CA HIS A 65 2.55 6.87 -4.19
C HIS A 65 1.73 5.70 -4.74
N TYR A 66 0.43 5.68 -4.45
CA TYR A 66 -0.44 4.55 -4.81
C TYR A 66 -0.60 4.36 -6.32
N GLU A 67 -0.32 5.39 -7.12
CA GLU A 67 -0.25 5.31 -8.58
C GLU A 67 0.87 4.38 -9.07
N CYS A 68 1.84 4.08 -8.19
CA CYS A 68 2.91 3.14 -8.47
C CYS A 68 2.54 1.75 -7.97
N PHE A 69 2.49 0.79 -8.90
CA PHE A 69 2.11 -0.60 -8.65
C PHE A 69 3.24 -1.42 -8.00
N TYR A 70 3.73 -0.93 -6.86
CA TYR A 70 4.77 -1.60 -6.11
C TYR A 70 4.23 -2.84 -5.39
N GLU A 71 4.95 -3.95 -5.52
CA GLU A 71 4.65 -5.24 -4.93
C GLU A 71 5.80 -5.63 -4.01
N TYR A 72 5.65 -6.71 -3.25
CA TYR A 72 6.71 -7.25 -2.39
C TYR A 72 8.04 -7.49 -3.12
N LYS A 73 8.03 -7.89 -4.39
CA LYS A 73 9.25 -8.07 -5.19
C LYS A 73 10.03 -6.77 -5.43
N HIS A 74 9.38 -5.61 -5.26
CA HIS A 74 9.97 -4.28 -5.46
C HIS A 74 10.55 -3.67 -4.17
N LEU A 75 10.49 -4.36 -3.03
CA LEU A 75 10.95 -3.85 -1.73
C LEU A 75 12.37 -3.27 -1.78
N ASN A 76 13.33 -4.03 -2.29
CA ASN A 76 14.74 -3.60 -2.31
C ASN A 76 14.94 -2.35 -3.17
N VAL A 77 14.27 -2.28 -4.33
CA VAL A 77 14.35 -1.13 -5.24
C VAL A 77 13.86 0.15 -4.54
N ILE A 78 12.75 0.05 -3.81
CA ILE A 78 12.16 1.18 -3.08
C ILE A 78 13.09 1.62 -1.95
N VAL A 79 13.58 0.67 -1.16
CA VAL A 79 14.47 0.98 -0.02
C VAL A 79 15.76 1.62 -0.49
N GLU A 80 16.40 1.07 -1.53
CA GLU A 80 17.60 1.67 -2.12
C GLU A 80 17.34 3.08 -2.65
N TYR A 81 16.19 3.31 -3.28
CA TYR A 81 15.79 4.64 -3.74
C TYR A 81 15.61 5.61 -2.56
N LEU A 82 14.95 5.18 -1.49
CA LEU A 82 14.74 5.99 -0.29
C LEU A 82 16.07 6.31 0.41
N ASP A 83 16.98 5.35 0.51
CA ASP A 83 18.32 5.54 1.09
C ASP A 83 19.14 6.55 0.26
N LYS A 84 19.13 6.41 -1.07
CA LYS A 84 19.78 7.36 -1.99
C LYS A 84 19.18 8.76 -1.88
N LYS A 85 17.86 8.86 -1.71
CA LYS A 85 17.16 10.15 -1.55
C LYS A 85 17.54 10.81 -0.23
N ALA A 86 17.61 10.06 0.86
CA ALA A 86 18.04 10.56 2.16
C ALA A 86 19.51 11.06 2.13
N ALA A 87 20.41 10.32 1.49
CA ALA A 87 21.81 10.70 1.37
C ALA A 87 22.07 11.93 0.48
N LYS A 88 21.14 12.28 -0.44
CA LYS A 88 21.24 13.48 -1.28
C LYS A 88 20.59 14.72 -0.67
N GLY A 89 19.75 14.54 0.35
CA GLY A 89 19.05 15.61 1.05
C GLY A 89 19.67 16.00 2.40
N ALA A 90 20.72 15.29 2.84
CA ALA A 90 21.55 15.60 3.99
C ALA A 90 22.79 16.39 3.56
#